data_AF-A0A429E8M2-F1
#
_entry.id   AF-A0A429E8M2-F1
#
_cell.length_a   1.000
_cell.length_b   1.000
_cell.length_c   1.000
_cell.angle_alpha   90.00
_cell.angle_beta   90.00
_cell.angle_gamma   90.00
#
_symmetry.space_group_name_H-M   'P 1'
#
loop_
_entity.id
_entity.type
_entity.pdbx_description
1 polymer ?
#
loop_
_entity_poly.entity_id
_entity_poly.type
_entity_poly.pdbx_seq_one_letter_code
_entity_poly.pdbx_strand_id
1 'polypeptide(L)' 'MRRHDLDLRVHDRVALDEIELYAEMLSAVAAAKEPLTNAEIDMVLGLGPGDAGRRELTPQD' A
#
# COMPACT_ATOMS: atom_id res chain seq x y z
N MET A 1 17.67 11.45 -19.53
CA MET A 1 16.78 10.56 -18.74
C MET A 1 16.78 11.07 -17.31
N ARG A 2 15.72 11.74 -16.84
CA ARG A 2 15.64 12.23 -15.46
C ARG A 2 15.43 11.02 -14.55
N ARG A 3 16.48 10.56 -13.87
CA ARG A 3 16.33 9.69 -12.70
C ARG A 3 15.75 10.58 -11.61
N HIS A 4 14.43 10.58 -11.46
CA HIS A 4 13.81 11.04 -10.23
C HIS A 4 14.48 10.29 -9.09
N ASP A 5 14.84 11.02 -8.04
CA ASP A 5 15.44 10.52 -6.81
C ASP A 5 14.56 9.41 -6.22
N LEU A 6 14.73 8.19 -6.72
CA LEU A 6 14.30 6.98 -6.05
C LEU A 6 15.11 6.98 -4.76
N ASP A 7 14.46 7.33 -3.66
CA ASP A 7 15.04 7.32 -2.33
C ASP A 7 15.48 5.87 -2.03
N LEU A 8 16.76 5.57 -2.30
CA LEU A 8 17.37 4.24 -2.15
C LEU A 8 17.48 3.79 -0.68
N ARG A 9 16.95 4.57 0.27
CA ARG A 9 16.91 4.23 1.70
C ARG A 9 15.80 3.23 2.03
N VAL A 10 14.80 3.08 1.17
CA VAL A 10 13.82 1.99 1.30
C VAL A 10 14.57 0.68 1.06
N HIS A 11 14.75 -0.11 2.11
CA HIS A 11 15.41 -1.41 2.01
C HIS A 11 14.67 -2.25 0.97
N ASP A 12 15.40 -2.97 0.10
CA ASP A 12 14.81 -3.74 -1.03
C ASP A 12 13.58 -4.55 -0.61
N ARG A 13 13.60 -5.14 0.59
CA ARG A 13 12.47 -5.92 1.12
C ARG A 13 11.23 -5.07 1.41
N VAL A 14 11.38 -3.92 2.08
CA VAL A 14 10.26 -3.01 2.38
C VAL A 14 9.67 -2.45 1.09
N ALA A 15 10.53 -2.06 0.13
CA ALA A 15 10.08 -1.55 -1.17
C ALA A 15 9.32 -2.63 -1.96
N LEU A 16 9.82 -3.86 -1.95
CA LEU A 16 9.17 -4.98 -2.63
C LEU A 16 7.84 -5.36 -1.97
N ASP A 17 7.76 -5.35 -0.63
CA ASP A 17 6.53 -5.59 0.11
C ASP A 17 5.48 -4.49 -0.22
N GLU A 18 5.90 -3.22 -0.33
CA GLU A 18 5.03 -2.13 -0.78
C GLU A 18 4.57 -2.29 -2.24
N ILE A 19 5.46 -2.71 -3.15
CA ILE A 19 5.11 -3.00 -4.56
C ILE A 19 4.09 -4.14 -4.65
N GLU A 20 4.29 -5.22 -3.88
CA GLU A 20 3.36 -6.34 -3.80
C GLU A 20 1.99 -5.87 -3.29
N LEU A 21 1.97 -5.06 -2.23
CA LEU A 21 0.75 -4.47 -1.69
C LEU A 21 -0.01 -3.63 -2.72
N TYR A 22 0.69 -2.75 -3.47
CA TYR A 22 0.07 -1.95 -4.52
C TYR A 22 -0.40 -2.79 -5.72
N ALA A 23 0.34 -3.84 -6.08
CA ALA A 23 -0.05 -4.74 -7.14
C ALA A 23 -1.35 -5.50 -6.80
N GLU A 24 -1.50 -5.97 -5.55
CA GLU A 24 -2.73 -6.59 -5.07
C GLU A 24 -3.91 -5.61 -5.08
N MET A 25 -3.69 -4.36 -4.63
CA MET A 25 -4.72 -3.30 -4.68
C MET A 25 -5.20 -3.03 -6.11
N LEU A 26 -4.27 -2.87 -7.05
CA LEU A 26 -4.61 -2.61 -8.45
C LEU A 26 -5.32 -3.81 -9.10
N SER A 27 -4.95 -5.02 -8.71
CA SER A 27 -5.63 -6.24 -9.17
C SER A 27 -7.07 -6.31 -8.67
N ALA A 28 -7.31 -5.96 -7.40
CA ALA A 28 -8.66 -5.87 -6.84
C ALA A 28 -9.52 -4.81 -7.55
N VAL A 29 -8.95 -3.63 -7.81
CA VAL A 29 -9.63 -2.57 -8.58
C VAL A 29 -9.95 -3.02 -10.01
N ALA A 30 -9.02 -3.71 -10.67
CA ALA A 30 -9.23 -4.20 -12.04
C ALA A 30 -10.31 -5.29 -12.12
N ALA A 31 -10.48 -6.08 -11.06
CA ALA A 31 -11.51 -7.11 -10.96
C ALA A 31 -12.89 -6.56 -10.55
N ALA A 32 -12.92 -5.41 -9.88
CA ALA A 32 -14.14 -4.79 -9.40
C ALA A 32 -14.97 -4.19 -10.54
N LYS A 33 -16.30 -4.35 -10.46
CA LYS A 33 -17.25 -3.76 -11.42
C LYS A 33 -17.57 -2.31 -11.12
N GLU A 34 -17.40 -1.92 -9.86
CA GLU A 34 -17.69 -0.61 -9.30
C GLU A 34 -16.49 -0.18 -8.43
N PRO A 35 -16.35 1.10 -8.08
CA PRO A 35 -15.30 1.55 -7.16
C PRO A 35 -15.34 0.79 -5.83
N LEU A 36 -14.16 0.39 -5.34
CA LEU A 36 -14.04 -0.29 -4.04
C LEU A 36 -14.46 0.64 -2.91
N THR A 37 -15.22 0.09 -1.97
CA THR A 37 -15.53 0.74 -0.70
C THR A 37 -14.33 0.69 0.24
N ASN A 38 -14.28 1.59 1.23
CA ASN A 38 -13.21 1.58 2.23
C ASN A 38 -13.10 0.24 2.96
N ALA A 39 -14.23 -0.43 3.22
CA ALA A 39 -14.23 -1.76 3.84
C ALA A 39 -13.58 -2.82 2.94
N GLU A 40 -13.80 -2.76 1.63
CA GLU A 40 -13.15 -3.66 0.67
C GLU A 40 -11.66 -3.37 0.52
N ILE A 41 -11.28 -2.09 0.55
CA ILE A 41 -9.88 -1.67 0.60
C ILE A 41 -9.21 -2.20 1.87
N ASP A 42 -9.84 -2.08 3.03
CA ASP A 42 -9.33 -2.62 4.28
C ASP A 42 -9.16 -4.14 4.21
N MET A 43 -10.12 -4.86 3.62
CA MET A 43 -10.00 -6.31 3.41
C MET A 43 -8.82 -6.69 2.50
N VAL A 44 -8.61 -5.98 1.39
CA VAL A 44 -7.48 -6.21 0.48
C VAL A 44 -6.15 -5.91 1.17
N LEU A 45 -6.11 -4.89 2.02
CA LEU A 45 -4.95 -4.54 2.85
C LEU A 45 -4.78 -5.45 4.07
N GLY A 46 -5.69 -6.41 4.30
CA GLY A 46 -5.68 -7.29 5.47
C GLY A 46 -5.92 -6.57 6.80
N LEU A 47 -6.49 -5.36 6.77
CA LEU A 47 -6.77 -4.56 7.95
C LEU A 47 -8.03 -5.07 8.65
N GLY A 48 -7.90 -5.43 9.92
CA GLY A 48 -9.06 -5.74 10.75
C GLY A 48 -9.82 -4.47 11.16
N PRO A 49 -11.06 -4.59 11.68
CA PRO A 49 -11.87 -3.46 12.16
C PRO A 49 -11.27 -2.65 13.33
N GLY A 50 -10.05 -2.96 13.76
CA GLY A 50 -9.28 -2.20 14.76
C GLY A 50 -7.90 -1.71 14.28
N ASP A 51 -7.52 -1.93 13.02
CA ASP A 51 -6.20 -1.53 12.48
C ASP A 51 -6.22 -0.20 11.70
N ALA A 52 -7.39 0.42 11.53
CA ALA A 52 -7.58 1.70 10.84
C ALA A 52 -6.84 2.90 11.47
N GLY A 53 -6.15 2.72 12.61
CA GLY A 53 -5.47 3.79 13.35
C GLY A 53 -4.00 3.54 13.72
N ARG A 54 -3.42 2.38 13.41
CA ARG A 54 -2.01 2.06 13.74
C ARG A 54 -1.10 2.12 12.51
N ARG A 55 -1.14 3.25 11.80
CA ARG A 55 0.03 3.70 11.02
C ARG A 55 0.65 4.84 11.79
N GLU A 56 1.53 4.47 12.72
CA GLU A 56 2.52 5.40 13.24
C GLU A 56 3.33 5.88 12.04
N LEU A 57 2.92 7.02 11.48
CA LEU A 57 3.80 7.87 10.70
C LEU A 57 4.83 8.41 11.69
N THR A 58 5.78 7.58 12.13
CA THR A 58 6.96 8.11 12.80
C THR A 58 7.62 9.04 11.79
N PRO A 59 7.75 10.35 12.08
CA PRO A 59 8.69 11.18 11.36
C PRO A 59 10.05 10.52 11.59
N GLN A 60 10.62 9.94 10.54
CA GLN A 60 11.99 9.48 10.55
C GLN A 60 12.83 10.76 10.37
N ASP A 61 13.36 11.29 11.48
CA ASP A 61 14.37 12.35 11.49
C ASP A 61 15.61 11.96 10.65
#